data_AF-X6NBD1-F1
#
_entry.id   AF-X6NBD1-F1
#
_cell.length_a   1.000
_cell.length_b   1.000
_cell.length_c   1.000
_cell.angle_alpha   90.00
_cell.angle_beta   90.00
_cell.angle_gamma   90.00
#
_symmetry.space_group_name_H-M   'P 1'
#
loop_
_entity.id
_entity.type
_entity.pdbx_description
1 polymer ?
#
loop_
_entity_poly.entity_id
_entity_poly.type
_entity_poly.pdbx_seq_one_letter_code
_entity_poly.pdbx_strand_id
1 'polypeptide(L)'
;PLEKGEQVIRKSRYGTIDSFISSCDWLKEEYNDSPLEINKDCYDRLKDAGIDELMTRHIAHLFIRDPLVVYSDLIEMDDATSVHHFETIQSTNWHNVRFKPPSNPNTGWRVEFRPLEIQLTDFENAAFAIFVTLLSRAILFFGLNLYIPISKLDENMQRAHKRNAVRNEKFYWRTCNKRDGELAMAELTIKEIFCGSKETGCLGLVTIVEEYVKSIQLDDETGNKIAEYIALIKNRANGKLLTTAEYLRNFVNNHPLYKFDSNVSESIARDIIDLVVGIAHGTVKVRPFFSFFFPFHYKKVWRSL
;
A
#
# COMPACT_ATOMS: atom_id res chain seq x y z
N PRO A 1 4.84 35.47 2.32
CA PRO A 1 3.38 35.72 2.21
C PRO A 1 2.89 35.05 0.93
N LEU A 2 1.68 34.49 0.91
CA LEU A 2 1.09 33.97 -0.33
C LEU A 2 0.74 35.14 -1.25
N GLU A 3 1.02 35.00 -2.55
CA GLU A 3 0.55 35.91 -3.57
C GLU A 3 -0.94 35.69 -3.87
N LYS A 4 -1.56 36.65 -4.57
CA LYS A 4 -2.98 36.56 -4.92
C LYS A 4 -3.22 35.36 -5.83
N GLY A 5 -4.01 34.40 -5.36
CA GLY A 5 -4.31 33.15 -6.08
C GLY A 5 -3.52 31.94 -5.59
N GLU A 6 -2.55 32.12 -4.70
CA GLU A 6 -1.83 31.02 -4.07
C GLU A 6 -2.58 30.48 -2.85
N GLN A 7 -2.62 29.14 -2.74
CA GLN A 7 -3.18 28.44 -1.59
C GLN A 7 -2.08 27.63 -0.89
N VAL A 8 -2.14 27.53 0.44
CA VAL A 8 -1.26 26.62 1.19
C VAL A 8 -1.67 25.19 0.90
N ILE A 9 -0.77 24.40 0.31
CA ILE A 9 -1.02 22.98 0.10
C ILE A 9 -0.26 22.17 1.15
N ARG A 10 -0.98 21.38 1.96
CA ARG A 10 -0.41 20.73 3.16
C ARG A 10 0.34 19.45 2.87
N LYS A 11 -0.10 18.69 1.86
CA LYS A 11 0.53 17.43 1.47
C LYS A 11 1.26 17.58 0.14
N SER A 12 2.29 16.77 -0.06
CA SER A 12 2.86 16.58 -1.39
C SER A 12 1.82 15.94 -2.31
N ARG A 13 1.92 16.19 -3.63
CA ARG A 13 1.14 15.44 -4.63
C ARG A 13 1.52 13.95 -4.70
N TYR A 14 2.60 13.55 -4.03
CA TYR A 14 2.94 12.17 -3.72
C TYR A 14 2.73 11.93 -2.22
N GLY A 15 1.77 11.10 -1.84
CA GLY A 15 1.39 10.95 -0.43
C GLY A 15 0.29 9.94 -0.15
N THR A 16 -0.40 10.13 0.96
CA THR A 16 -1.63 9.41 1.32
C THR A 16 -2.84 10.00 0.62
N ILE A 17 -3.94 9.25 0.54
CA ILE A 17 -5.23 9.83 0.15
C ILE A 17 -5.64 10.95 1.12
N ASP A 18 -6.35 11.95 0.59
CA ASP A 18 -6.83 13.10 1.36
C ASP A 18 -8.28 12.98 1.80
N SER A 19 -9.07 12.13 1.13
CA SER A 19 -10.48 11.93 1.45
C SER A 19 -10.99 10.57 0.97
N PHE A 20 -11.98 10.04 1.67
CA PHE A 20 -12.86 8.99 1.16
C PHE A 20 -13.93 9.57 0.23
N ILE A 21 -14.34 8.78 -0.77
CA ILE A 21 -15.15 9.26 -1.91
C ILE A 21 -16.46 8.49 -2.11
N SER A 22 -16.82 7.59 -1.19
CA SER A 22 -18.00 6.74 -1.35
C SER A 22 -19.27 7.45 -0.88
N SER A 23 -20.38 7.34 -1.62
CA SER A 23 -21.69 7.88 -1.23
C SER A 23 -22.50 6.94 -0.33
N CYS A 24 -21.83 6.01 0.34
CA CYS A 24 -22.50 4.94 1.05
C CYS A 24 -22.82 5.31 2.50
N ASP A 25 -23.96 4.84 3.03
CA ASP A 25 -24.50 5.20 4.37
C ASP A 25 -23.56 4.92 5.56
N TRP A 26 -22.51 4.15 5.32
CA TRP A 26 -21.54 3.69 6.29
C TRP A 26 -20.23 4.50 6.25
N LEU A 27 -20.11 5.46 5.32
CA LEU A 27 -19.12 6.53 5.39
C LEU A 27 -19.70 7.69 6.21
N LYS A 28 -19.20 7.88 7.43
CA LYS A 28 -19.58 9.00 8.30
C LYS A 28 -18.69 10.22 8.01
N GLU A 29 -19.23 11.42 8.20
CA GLU A 29 -18.51 12.69 7.97
C GLU A 29 -17.21 12.77 8.78
N GLU A 30 -17.24 12.26 10.01
CA GLU A 30 -16.10 12.17 10.93
C GLU A 30 -14.90 11.35 10.39
N TYR A 31 -15.06 10.60 9.30
CA TYR A 31 -13.93 9.88 8.69
C TYR A 31 -13.11 10.77 7.75
N ASN A 32 -13.72 11.82 7.18
CA ASN A 32 -13.03 12.86 6.42
C ASN A 32 -12.71 14.06 7.34
N ASP A 33 -11.95 13.79 8.41
CA ASP A 33 -11.66 14.73 9.50
C ASP A 33 -10.51 15.72 9.23
N SER A 34 -9.92 15.65 8.03
CA SER A 34 -8.78 16.47 7.64
C SER A 34 -9.20 17.53 6.62
N PRO A 35 -8.68 18.77 6.72
CA PRO A 35 -8.96 19.80 5.73
C PRO A 35 -8.56 19.35 4.32
N LEU A 36 -9.42 19.63 3.35
CA LEU A 36 -9.19 19.33 1.95
C LEU A 36 -9.16 20.63 1.15
N GLU A 37 -7.98 21.01 0.66
CA GLU A 37 -7.84 22.12 -0.29
C GLU A 37 -8.50 21.74 -1.62
N ILE A 38 -9.23 22.66 -2.25
CA ILE A 38 -9.91 22.39 -3.52
C ILE A 38 -9.76 23.55 -4.49
N ASN A 39 -9.71 23.24 -5.78
CA ASN A 39 -9.87 24.23 -6.83
C ASN A 39 -11.36 24.56 -6.96
N LYS A 40 -11.74 25.79 -6.58
CA LYS A 40 -13.14 26.20 -6.52
C LYS A 40 -13.82 26.20 -7.89
N ASP A 41 -13.16 26.69 -8.93
CA ASP A 41 -13.73 26.72 -10.27
C ASP A 41 -13.97 25.31 -10.82
N CYS A 42 -13.04 24.39 -10.53
CA CYS A 42 -13.22 22.97 -10.84
C CYS A 42 -14.40 22.37 -10.06
N TYR A 43 -14.49 22.67 -8.75
CA TYR A 43 -15.58 22.21 -7.90
C TYR A 43 -16.94 22.68 -8.42
N ASP A 44 -17.11 23.98 -8.68
CA ASP A 44 -18.37 24.58 -9.13
C ASP A 44 -18.80 23.96 -10.46
N ARG A 45 -17.88 23.80 -11.42
CA ARG A 45 -18.16 23.15 -12.72
C ARG A 45 -18.61 21.68 -12.58
N LEU A 46 -17.97 20.91 -11.70
CA LEU A 46 -18.34 19.51 -11.46
C LEU A 46 -19.69 19.41 -10.75
N LYS A 47 -19.98 20.35 -9.84
CA LYS A 47 -21.26 20.40 -9.12
C LYS A 47 -22.42 20.75 -10.05
N ASP A 48 -22.24 21.75 -10.91
CA ASP A 48 -23.23 22.15 -11.92
C ASP A 48 -23.52 21.01 -12.92
N ALA A 49 -22.52 20.15 -13.18
CA ALA A 49 -22.67 18.94 -13.99
C ALA A 49 -23.38 17.79 -13.27
N GLY A 50 -23.76 17.95 -12.00
CA GLY A 50 -24.54 16.97 -11.23
C GLY A 50 -23.70 15.86 -10.57
N ILE A 51 -22.39 16.01 -10.44
CA ILE A 51 -21.53 15.04 -9.75
C ILE A 51 -21.80 15.10 -8.23
N ASP A 52 -21.74 13.95 -7.56
CA ASP A 52 -21.97 13.89 -6.11
C ASP A 52 -20.90 14.69 -5.33
N GLU A 53 -21.23 15.06 -4.09
CA GLU A 53 -20.40 15.98 -3.30
C GLU A 53 -18.97 15.46 -3.08
N LEU A 54 -18.81 14.21 -2.66
CA LEU A 54 -17.51 13.68 -2.27
C LEU A 54 -16.61 13.46 -3.48
N MET A 55 -17.17 12.99 -4.59
CA MET A 55 -16.43 12.88 -5.85
C MET A 55 -16.03 14.25 -6.39
N THR A 56 -16.92 15.25 -6.33
CA THR A 56 -16.63 16.63 -6.76
C THR A 56 -15.45 17.19 -5.97
N ARG A 57 -15.47 17.06 -4.64
CA ARG A 57 -14.37 17.50 -3.77
C ARG A 57 -13.06 16.77 -4.07
N HIS A 58 -13.12 15.45 -4.30
CA HIS A 58 -11.95 14.66 -4.64
C HIS A 58 -11.28 15.12 -5.94
N ILE A 59 -12.05 15.26 -7.02
CA ILE A 59 -11.50 15.71 -8.31
C ILE A 59 -11.01 17.16 -8.19
N ALA A 60 -11.78 18.05 -7.57
CA ALA A 60 -11.37 19.45 -7.36
C ALA A 60 -10.06 19.56 -6.54
N HIS A 61 -9.81 18.64 -5.60
CA HIS A 61 -8.54 18.55 -4.90
C HIS A 61 -7.38 18.18 -5.83
N LEU A 62 -7.55 17.24 -6.77
CA LEU A 62 -6.49 16.90 -7.73
C LEU A 62 -6.07 18.12 -8.57
N PHE A 63 -7.03 18.98 -8.90
CA PHE A 63 -6.87 20.19 -9.71
C PHE A 63 -6.34 21.41 -8.93
N ILE A 64 -5.90 21.24 -7.68
CA ILE A 64 -5.08 22.26 -7.00
C ILE A 64 -3.63 22.28 -7.50
N ARG A 65 -3.27 21.32 -8.37
CA ARG A 65 -1.92 21.13 -8.88
C ARG A 65 -1.81 21.52 -10.33
N ASP A 66 -0.68 22.13 -10.66
CA ASP A 66 -0.31 22.37 -12.05
C ASP A 66 0.11 21.06 -12.74
N PRO A 67 -0.09 20.97 -14.06
CA PRO A 67 0.45 19.89 -14.86
C PRO A 67 1.99 19.94 -14.85
N LEU A 68 2.65 18.80 -14.65
CA LEU A 68 4.12 18.74 -14.61
C LEU A 68 4.75 18.62 -16.00
N VAL A 69 4.06 17.96 -16.93
CA VAL A 69 4.54 17.67 -18.28
C VAL A 69 3.36 17.81 -19.24
N VAL A 70 3.51 18.67 -20.24
CA VAL A 70 2.55 18.83 -21.34
C VAL A 70 3.35 18.87 -22.64
N TYR A 71 3.00 18.00 -23.59
CA TYR A 71 3.62 18.01 -24.92
C TYR A 71 2.89 19.01 -25.83
N SER A 72 3.62 19.74 -26.66
CA SER A 72 3.07 20.77 -27.56
C SER A 72 1.96 20.21 -28.45
N ASP A 73 2.14 18.98 -28.92
CA ASP A 73 1.24 18.35 -29.88
C ASP A 73 -0.05 17.82 -29.23
N LEU A 74 -0.15 17.91 -27.89
CA LEU A 74 -1.30 17.46 -27.09
C LEU A 74 -2.00 18.62 -26.38
N ILE A 75 -1.68 19.87 -26.74
CA ILE A 75 -2.36 21.06 -26.19
C ILE A 75 -3.82 21.09 -26.65
N GLU A 76 -4.06 20.91 -27.95
CA GLU A 76 -5.39 20.93 -28.54
C GLU A 76 -5.87 19.48 -28.75
N MET A 77 -6.95 19.10 -28.06
CA MET A 77 -7.53 17.76 -28.14
C MET A 77 -9.05 17.84 -28.12
N ASP A 78 -9.71 16.81 -28.66
CA ASP A 78 -11.15 16.65 -28.58
C ASP A 78 -11.55 15.98 -27.25
N ASP A 79 -12.12 16.77 -26.32
CA ASP A 79 -12.58 16.33 -25.01
C ASP A 79 -13.68 15.24 -25.08
N ALA A 80 -14.38 15.09 -26.22
CA ALA A 80 -15.39 14.03 -26.38
C ALA A 80 -14.77 12.65 -26.58
N THR A 81 -13.50 12.58 -27.01
CA THR A 81 -12.81 11.34 -27.37
C THR A 81 -11.49 11.13 -26.62
N SER A 82 -10.95 12.16 -25.98
CA SER A 82 -9.70 12.14 -25.24
C SER A 82 -9.88 12.40 -23.75
N VAL A 83 -9.14 11.65 -22.93
CA VAL A 83 -9.01 11.89 -21.48
C VAL A 83 -7.63 12.43 -21.11
N HIS A 84 -6.80 12.81 -22.08
CA HIS A 84 -5.38 13.09 -21.88
C HIS A 84 -5.11 14.27 -20.94
N HIS A 85 -5.87 15.37 -21.08
CA HIS A 85 -5.74 16.53 -20.21
C HIS A 85 -6.07 16.19 -18.75
N PHE A 86 -7.14 15.41 -18.54
CA PHE A 86 -7.46 14.88 -17.22
C PHE A 86 -6.35 13.97 -16.67
N GLU A 87 -5.83 13.04 -17.50
CA GLU A 87 -4.75 12.13 -17.11
C GLU A 87 -3.45 12.87 -16.78
N THR A 88 -3.21 14.05 -17.35
CA THR A 88 -2.03 14.86 -17.00
C THR A 88 -2.04 15.26 -15.51
N ILE A 89 -3.20 15.59 -14.97
CA ILE A 89 -3.38 15.89 -13.54
C ILE A 89 -3.49 14.60 -12.72
N GLN A 90 -4.34 13.67 -13.15
CA GLN A 90 -4.62 12.44 -12.43
C GLN A 90 -3.38 11.54 -12.26
N SER A 91 -2.60 11.35 -13.33
CA SER A 91 -1.41 10.50 -13.30
C SER A 91 -0.29 11.05 -12.43
N THR A 92 -0.27 12.37 -12.21
CA THR A 92 0.73 13.11 -11.42
C THR A 92 0.28 13.46 -10.01
N ASN A 93 -0.86 12.94 -9.56
CA ASN A 93 -1.23 12.84 -8.15
C ASN A 93 -1.05 11.38 -7.72
N TRP A 94 0.04 11.11 -6.99
CA TRP A 94 0.51 9.78 -6.60
C TRP A 94 0.15 9.48 -5.15
N HIS A 95 -1.10 9.07 -4.92
CA HIS A 95 -1.54 8.64 -3.60
C HIS A 95 -1.28 7.15 -3.37
N ASN A 96 -1.44 6.69 -2.12
CA ASN A 96 -1.35 5.27 -1.75
C ASN A 96 -2.48 4.42 -2.36
N VAL A 97 -3.62 5.03 -2.71
CA VAL A 97 -4.68 4.40 -3.52
C VAL A 97 -5.10 5.39 -4.61
N ARG A 98 -5.36 4.89 -5.81
CA ARG A 98 -5.84 5.72 -6.94
C ARG A 98 -7.15 5.19 -7.49
N PHE A 99 -8.16 6.06 -7.51
CA PHE A 99 -9.39 5.85 -8.25
C PHE A 99 -9.13 6.10 -9.74
N LYS A 100 -9.45 5.15 -10.62
CA LYS A 100 -9.17 5.25 -12.06
C LYS A 100 -10.49 5.19 -12.84
N PRO A 101 -10.96 6.31 -13.39
CA PRO A 101 -12.10 6.32 -14.28
C PRO A 101 -11.89 5.44 -15.53
N PRO A 102 -12.98 5.03 -16.20
CA PRO A 102 -12.94 4.48 -17.54
C PRO A 102 -12.17 5.40 -18.50
N SER A 103 -11.19 4.85 -19.21
CA SER A 103 -10.42 5.57 -20.23
C SER A 103 -10.83 5.19 -21.65
N ASN A 104 -11.60 4.12 -21.80
CA ASN A 104 -12.20 3.64 -23.04
C ASN A 104 -13.42 2.75 -22.74
N PRO A 105 -14.26 2.42 -23.73
CA PRO A 105 -15.49 1.65 -23.54
C PRO A 105 -15.29 0.25 -22.93
N ASN A 106 -14.09 -0.34 -23.04
CA ASN A 106 -13.78 -1.68 -22.54
C ASN A 106 -13.20 -1.68 -21.12
N THR A 107 -13.02 -0.50 -20.51
CA THR A 107 -12.44 -0.38 -19.16
C THR A 107 -13.47 0.14 -18.17
N GLY A 108 -13.71 -0.61 -17.10
CA GLY A 108 -14.54 -0.14 -15.98
C GLY A 108 -13.80 0.79 -15.02
N TRP A 109 -14.51 1.21 -13.98
CA TRP A 109 -13.95 1.88 -12.82
C TRP A 109 -12.98 0.96 -12.09
N ARG A 110 -11.77 1.46 -11.80
CA ARG A 110 -10.72 0.66 -11.17
C ARG A 110 -10.18 1.37 -9.94
N VAL A 111 -9.64 0.57 -9.02
CA VAL A 111 -8.89 1.04 -7.86
C VAL A 111 -7.50 0.45 -7.95
N GLU A 112 -6.47 1.30 -7.89
CA GLU A 112 -5.08 0.90 -7.90
C GLU A 112 -4.53 0.99 -6.46
N PHE A 113 -4.07 -0.14 -5.91
CA PHE A 113 -3.41 -0.22 -4.61
C PHE A 113 -1.89 -0.08 -4.80
N ARG A 114 -1.30 0.98 -4.24
CA ARG A 114 0.06 1.44 -4.57
C ARG A 114 1.13 1.37 -3.46
N PRO A 115 0.86 0.98 -2.18
CA PRO A 115 1.85 1.12 -1.11
C PRO A 115 2.80 -0.09 -0.97
N LEU A 116 2.71 -1.12 -1.82
CA LEU A 116 3.56 -2.30 -1.68
C LEU A 116 4.98 -2.02 -2.17
N GLU A 117 5.96 -2.24 -1.29
CA GLU A 117 7.38 -2.31 -1.65
C GLU A 117 7.64 -3.57 -2.49
N ILE A 118 8.52 -3.49 -3.48
CA ILE A 118 8.92 -4.65 -4.28
C ILE A 118 9.78 -5.62 -3.45
N GLN A 119 9.59 -6.92 -3.67
CA GLN A 119 10.31 -8.00 -2.98
C GLN A 119 11.36 -8.65 -3.90
N LEU A 120 12.29 -9.39 -3.30
CA LEU A 120 13.47 -9.93 -4.02
C LEU A 120 13.11 -11.04 -5.01
N THR A 121 12.02 -11.77 -4.77
CA THR A 121 11.61 -12.90 -5.62
C THR A 121 10.21 -12.74 -6.19
N ASP A 122 9.99 -13.31 -7.37
CA ASP A 122 8.66 -13.37 -7.99
C ASP A 122 7.63 -14.07 -7.11
N PHE A 123 8.06 -15.06 -6.32
CA PHE A 123 7.20 -15.74 -5.35
C PHE A 123 6.65 -14.78 -4.29
N GLU A 124 7.50 -13.94 -3.70
CA GLU A 124 7.07 -12.97 -2.69
C GLU A 124 6.18 -11.87 -3.29
N ASN A 125 6.52 -11.39 -4.49
CA ASN A 125 5.73 -10.39 -5.20
C ASN A 125 4.34 -10.95 -5.58
N ALA A 126 4.29 -12.20 -6.07
CA ALA A 126 3.03 -12.90 -6.33
C ALA A 126 2.22 -13.09 -5.04
N ALA A 127 2.86 -13.45 -3.93
CA ALA A 127 2.18 -13.64 -2.65
C ALA A 127 1.45 -12.36 -2.20
N PHE A 128 2.12 -11.21 -2.24
CA PHE A 128 1.48 -9.93 -1.87
C PHE A 128 0.40 -9.51 -2.87
N ALA A 129 0.64 -9.65 -4.17
CA ALA A 129 -0.36 -9.28 -5.19
C ALA A 129 -1.64 -10.12 -5.08
N ILE A 130 -1.49 -11.45 -4.91
CA ILE A 130 -2.62 -12.37 -4.72
C ILE A 130 -3.32 -12.10 -3.38
N PHE A 131 -2.58 -11.84 -2.31
CA PHE A 131 -3.19 -11.52 -1.02
C PHE A 131 -4.03 -10.24 -1.07
N VAL A 132 -3.52 -9.15 -1.65
CA VAL A 132 -4.31 -7.91 -1.83
C VAL A 132 -5.54 -8.16 -2.69
N THR A 133 -5.41 -8.95 -3.76
CA THR A 133 -6.54 -9.32 -4.62
C THR A 133 -7.61 -10.08 -3.83
N LEU A 134 -7.23 -11.13 -3.10
CA LEU A 134 -8.14 -11.91 -2.28
C LEU A 134 -8.75 -11.08 -1.15
N LEU A 135 -7.97 -10.22 -0.51
CA LEU A 135 -8.45 -9.32 0.53
C LEU A 135 -9.49 -8.34 0.00
N SER A 136 -9.26 -7.75 -1.18
CA SER A 136 -10.24 -6.85 -1.81
C SER A 136 -11.57 -7.57 -2.09
N ARG A 137 -11.52 -8.83 -2.54
CA ARG A 137 -12.71 -9.66 -2.76
C ARG A 137 -13.39 -10.03 -1.45
N ALA A 138 -12.62 -10.35 -0.41
CA ALA A 138 -13.15 -10.65 0.93
C ALA A 138 -13.84 -9.44 1.55
N ILE A 139 -13.27 -8.23 1.40
CA ILE A 139 -13.90 -6.97 1.85
C ILE A 139 -15.29 -6.82 1.24
N LEU A 140 -15.42 -7.04 -0.07
CA LEU A 140 -16.70 -6.95 -0.78
C LEU A 140 -17.65 -8.09 -0.39
N PHE A 141 -17.17 -9.33 -0.36
CA PHE A 141 -17.96 -10.52 -0.08
C PHE A 141 -18.59 -10.49 1.32
N PHE A 142 -17.83 -10.04 2.33
CA PHE A 142 -18.32 -9.95 3.71
C PHE A 142 -18.91 -8.58 4.07
N GLY A 143 -18.90 -7.61 3.15
CA GLY A 143 -19.36 -6.24 3.42
C GLY A 143 -18.59 -5.58 4.56
N LEU A 144 -17.26 -5.73 4.58
CA LEU A 144 -16.42 -5.23 5.68
C LEU A 144 -16.33 -3.72 5.67
N ASN A 145 -16.61 -3.11 6.81
CA ASN A 145 -16.40 -1.69 7.03
C ASN A 145 -15.04 -1.49 7.68
N LEU A 146 -14.15 -0.78 6.99
CA LEU A 146 -12.77 -0.55 7.40
C LEU A 146 -12.43 0.95 7.54
N TYR A 147 -13.44 1.82 7.57
CA TYR A 147 -13.21 3.24 7.72
C TYR A 147 -12.57 3.56 9.07
N ILE A 148 -11.55 4.42 9.01
CA ILE A 148 -10.96 5.14 10.13
C ILE A 148 -10.77 6.60 9.69
N PRO A 149 -10.65 7.56 10.62
CA PRO A 149 -10.40 8.96 10.24
C PRO A 149 -9.12 9.13 9.41
N ILE A 150 -9.14 10.01 8.40
CA ILE A 150 -7.99 10.29 7.51
C ILE A 150 -6.77 10.73 8.32
N SER A 151 -6.95 11.54 9.38
CA SER A 151 -5.85 11.94 10.25
C SER A 151 -5.10 10.76 10.87
N LYS A 152 -5.82 9.66 11.17
CA LYS A 152 -5.27 8.42 11.72
C LYS A 152 -4.62 7.54 10.67
N LEU A 153 -5.11 7.59 9.44
CA LEU A 153 -4.42 6.98 8.29
C LEU A 153 -3.08 7.67 8.04
N ASP A 154 -3.03 9.00 8.09
CA ASP A 154 -1.79 9.77 7.93
C ASP A 154 -0.77 9.45 9.02
N GLU A 155 -1.23 9.40 10.28
CA GLU A 155 -0.37 9.03 11.41
C GLU A 155 0.16 7.59 11.27
N ASN A 156 -0.69 6.65 10.84
CA ASN A 156 -0.26 5.29 10.52
C ASN A 156 0.85 5.27 9.47
N MET A 157 0.74 6.08 8.42
CA MET A 157 1.75 6.14 7.38
C MET A 157 3.07 6.74 7.89
N GLN A 158 3.05 7.72 8.79
CA GLN A 158 4.26 8.19 9.45
C GLN A 158 4.92 7.09 10.30
N ARG A 159 4.13 6.33 11.07
CA ARG A 159 4.62 5.21 11.89
C ARG A 159 5.20 4.09 11.02
N ALA A 160 4.62 3.83 9.84
CA ALA A 160 5.05 2.77 8.92
C ALA A 160 6.50 2.93 8.43
N HIS A 161 7.02 4.16 8.38
CA HIS A 161 8.39 4.45 7.93
C HIS A 161 9.46 4.16 9.01
N LYS A 162 9.08 3.99 10.27
CA LYS A 162 10.04 3.76 11.36
C LYS A 162 10.75 2.43 11.18
N ARG A 163 12.04 2.38 11.52
CA ARG A 163 12.83 1.14 11.48
C ARG A 163 12.16 0.08 12.35
N ASN A 164 11.95 -1.11 11.78
CA ASN A 164 11.30 -2.24 12.43
C ASN A 164 9.84 -1.94 12.88
N ALA A 165 9.13 -1.03 12.21
CA ALA A 165 7.73 -0.71 12.52
C ALA A 165 6.83 -1.95 12.56
N VAL A 166 7.07 -2.93 11.68
CA VAL A 166 6.36 -4.22 11.66
C VAL A 166 6.43 -5.00 12.99
N ARG A 167 7.44 -4.73 13.82
CA ARG A 167 7.65 -5.36 15.12
C ARG A 167 7.27 -4.47 16.29
N ASN A 168 7.63 -3.19 16.19
CA ASN A 168 7.72 -2.31 17.35
C ASN A 168 6.61 -1.27 17.40
N GLU A 169 5.99 -0.94 16.28
CA GLU A 169 4.97 0.11 16.22
C GLU A 169 3.57 -0.48 16.33
N LYS A 170 2.66 0.38 16.78
CA LYS A 170 1.23 0.14 16.76
C LYS A 170 0.57 1.08 15.78
N PHE A 171 -0.54 0.67 15.21
CA PHE A 171 -1.28 1.39 14.18
C PHE A 171 -2.74 1.49 14.60
N TYR A 172 -3.35 2.64 14.34
CA TYR A 172 -4.79 2.82 14.49
C TYR A 172 -5.51 1.87 13.56
N TRP A 173 -6.33 1.01 14.13
CA TRP A 173 -7.02 -0.04 13.41
C TRP A 173 -8.44 -0.23 13.94
N ARG A 174 -9.37 -0.42 13.02
CA ARG A 174 -10.76 -0.71 13.35
C ARG A 174 -10.89 -2.14 13.89
N THR A 175 -11.37 -2.30 15.12
CA THR A 175 -11.49 -3.61 15.78
C THR A 175 -12.81 -4.31 15.46
N CYS A 176 -13.88 -3.55 15.22
CA CYS A 176 -15.16 -4.06 14.75
C CYS A 176 -15.32 -3.76 13.26
N ASN A 177 -15.24 -4.78 12.39
CA ASN A 177 -15.32 -4.58 10.93
C ASN A 177 -16.71 -4.84 10.32
N LYS A 178 -17.74 -4.94 11.16
CA LYS A 178 -19.13 -5.12 10.70
C LYS A 178 -19.60 -3.88 9.95
N ARG A 179 -20.39 -4.11 8.89
CA ARG A 179 -20.96 -3.07 8.03
C ARG A 179 -21.61 -1.93 8.82
N ASP A 180 -22.56 -2.29 9.67
CA ASP A 180 -23.36 -1.36 10.49
C ASP A 180 -22.80 -1.19 11.91
N GLY A 181 -21.56 -1.62 12.13
CA GLY A 181 -20.89 -1.45 13.42
C GLY A 181 -20.52 0.01 13.66
N GLU A 182 -20.59 0.47 14.90
CA GLU A 182 -20.00 1.74 15.30
C GLU A 182 -18.47 1.73 15.18
N LEU A 183 -17.84 2.90 15.09
CA LEU A 183 -16.38 3.00 15.05
C LEU A 183 -15.80 2.58 16.40
N ALA A 184 -15.30 1.34 16.47
CA ALA A 184 -14.43 0.86 17.52
C ALA A 184 -13.01 0.75 16.94
N MET A 185 -12.06 1.48 17.52
CA MET A 185 -10.68 1.57 17.06
C MET A 185 -9.71 1.41 18.22
N ALA A 186 -8.57 0.77 17.94
CA ALA A 186 -7.48 0.61 18.89
C ALA A 186 -6.13 0.74 18.20
N GLU A 187 -5.07 0.94 18.97
CA GLU A 187 -3.71 0.87 18.48
C GLU A 187 -3.20 -0.57 18.54
N LEU A 188 -3.03 -1.20 17.38
CA LEU A 188 -2.69 -2.61 17.25
C LEU A 188 -1.33 -2.79 16.57
N THR A 189 -0.60 -3.83 16.97
CA THR A 189 0.61 -4.27 16.26
C THR A 189 0.25 -4.88 14.91
N ILE A 190 1.19 -4.93 13.96
CA ILE A 190 0.98 -5.63 12.68
C ILE A 190 0.62 -7.11 12.89
N LYS A 191 1.19 -7.76 13.91
CA LYS A 191 0.83 -9.13 14.28
C LYS A 191 -0.67 -9.23 14.58
N GLU A 192 -1.22 -8.33 15.38
CA GLU A 192 -2.64 -8.34 15.75
C GLU A 192 -3.54 -7.98 14.55
N ILE A 193 -3.13 -7.03 13.72
CA ILE A 193 -3.88 -6.62 12.53
C ILE A 193 -3.98 -7.76 11.51
N PHE A 194 -2.90 -8.50 11.29
CA PHE A 194 -2.88 -9.59 10.30
C PHE A 194 -3.36 -10.91 10.88
N CYS A 195 -2.93 -11.28 12.10
CA CYS A 195 -3.20 -12.60 12.68
C CYS A 195 -4.40 -12.62 13.63
N GLY A 196 -4.98 -11.46 13.94
CA GLY A 196 -6.05 -11.31 14.90
C GLY A 196 -5.57 -11.23 16.35
N SER A 197 -6.46 -10.82 17.23
CA SER A 197 -6.25 -10.76 18.68
C SER A 197 -7.60 -10.85 19.40
N LYS A 198 -7.76 -11.89 20.22
CA LYS A 198 -8.98 -12.08 21.02
C LYS A 198 -9.17 -10.98 22.06
N GLU A 199 -8.07 -10.46 22.60
CA GLU A 199 -8.06 -9.38 23.60
C GLU A 199 -8.64 -8.08 23.03
N THR A 200 -8.31 -7.77 21.78
CA THR A 200 -8.75 -6.53 21.11
C THR A 200 -10.01 -6.71 20.26
N GLY A 201 -10.47 -7.96 20.09
CA GLY A 201 -11.59 -8.31 19.21
C GLY A 201 -11.25 -8.25 17.71
N CYS A 202 -9.99 -7.99 17.34
CA CYS A 202 -9.57 -7.96 15.94
C CYS A 202 -9.57 -9.37 15.33
N LEU A 203 -10.32 -9.58 14.25
CA LEU A 203 -10.40 -10.87 13.55
C LEU A 203 -9.08 -11.27 12.84
N GLY A 204 -8.36 -10.27 12.32
CA GLY A 204 -7.14 -10.46 11.55
C GLY A 204 -7.39 -10.56 10.03
N LEU A 205 -6.61 -9.82 9.24
CA LEU A 205 -6.70 -9.83 7.78
C LEU A 205 -6.44 -11.22 7.17
N VAL A 206 -5.54 -12.00 7.76
CA VAL A 206 -5.25 -13.37 7.31
C VAL A 206 -6.47 -14.27 7.49
N THR A 207 -7.13 -14.18 8.65
CA THR A 207 -8.36 -14.95 8.93
C THR A 207 -9.46 -14.63 7.93
N ILE A 208 -9.67 -13.33 7.65
CA ILE A 208 -10.65 -12.86 6.66
C ILE A 208 -10.38 -13.46 5.28
N VAL A 209 -9.12 -13.43 4.83
CA VAL A 209 -8.74 -14.00 3.53
C VAL A 209 -8.90 -15.52 3.51
N GLU A 210 -8.47 -16.22 4.57
CA GLU A 210 -8.62 -17.66 4.71
C GLU A 210 -10.11 -18.09 4.68
N GLU A 211 -11.01 -17.34 5.31
CA GLU A 211 -12.45 -17.58 5.28
C GLU A 211 -13.05 -17.36 3.89
N TYR A 212 -12.64 -16.30 3.18
CA TYR A 212 -13.06 -16.07 1.80
C TYR A 212 -12.57 -17.16 0.84
N VAL A 213 -11.31 -17.59 0.96
CA VAL A 213 -10.76 -18.66 0.12
C VAL A 213 -11.53 -19.98 0.32
N LYS A 214 -11.96 -20.28 1.55
CA LYS A 214 -12.80 -21.45 1.84
C LYS A 214 -14.19 -21.35 1.21
N SER A 215 -14.76 -20.14 1.07
CA SER A 215 -16.10 -19.96 0.52
C SER A 215 -16.18 -20.15 -1.00
N ILE A 216 -15.07 -19.93 -1.72
CA ILE A 216 -15.02 -20.00 -3.19
C ILE A 216 -14.65 -21.39 -3.75
N GLN A 217 -14.50 -22.41 -2.90
CA GLN A 217 -14.32 -23.83 -3.28
C GLN A 217 -13.27 -24.07 -4.39
N LEU A 218 -12.01 -23.71 -4.10
CA LEU A 218 -10.90 -23.93 -5.04
C LEU A 218 -10.52 -25.41 -5.13
N ASP A 219 -9.88 -25.79 -6.24
CA ASP A 219 -9.20 -27.08 -6.36
C ASP A 219 -7.99 -27.18 -5.41
N ASP A 220 -7.57 -28.41 -5.12
CA ASP A 220 -6.52 -28.68 -4.14
C ASP A 220 -5.17 -28.05 -4.53
N GLU A 221 -4.81 -28.02 -5.81
CA GLU A 221 -3.53 -27.47 -6.27
C GLU A 221 -3.49 -25.95 -6.05
N THR A 222 -4.52 -25.24 -6.52
CA THR A 222 -4.66 -23.80 -6.34
C THR A 222 -4.76 -23.44 -4.85
N GLY A 223 -5.54 -24.19 -4.09
CA GLY A 223 -5.71 -24.00 -2.64
C GLY A 223 -4.40 -24.13 -1.87
N ASN A 224 -3.62 -25.17 -2.17
CA ASN A 224 -2.30 -25.37 -1.57
C ASN A 224 -1.34 -24.22 -1.90
N LYS A 225 -1.35 -23.74 -3.15
CA LYS A 225 -0.46 -22.63 -3.54
C LYS A 225 -0.81 -21.33 -2.83
N ILE A 226 -2.10 -21.00 -2.71
CA ILE A 226 -2.58 -19.83 -1.96
C ILE A 226 -2.22 -19.95 -0.48
N ALA A 227 -2.31 -21.16 0.10
CA ALA A 227 -1.91 -21.39 1.49
C ALA A 227 -0.42 -21.07 1.73
N GLU A 228 0.47 -21.41 0.80
CA GLU A 228 1.89 -21.02 0.87
C GLU A 228 2.08 -19.49 0.89
N TYR A 229 1.35 -18.77 0.03
CA TYR A 229 1.41 -17.30 -0.05
C TYR A 229 0.89 -16.65 1.23
N ILE A 230 -0.24 -17.10 1.75
CA ILE A 230 -0.80 -16.62 3.02
C ILE A 230 0.18 -16.91 4.17
N ALA A 231 0.80 -18.08 4.19
CA ALA A 231 1.77 -18.45 5.23
C ALA A 231 2.99 -17.52 5.25
N LEU A 232 3.52 -17.12 4.08
CA LEU A 232 4.61 -16.15 3.99
C LEU A 232 4.22 -14.83 4.69
N ILE A 233 3.07 -14.27 4.34
CA ILE A 233 2.59 -12.97 4.86
C ILE A 233 2.32 -13.07 6.36
N LYS A 234 1.62 -14.13 6.79
CA LYS A 234 1.34 -14.40 8.21
C LYS A 234 2.62 -14.50 9.03
N ASN A 235 3.62 -15.24 8.53
CA ASN A 235 4.88 -15.43 9.25
C ASN A 235 5.76 -14.17 9.24
N ARG A 236 5.67 -13.32 8.22
CA ARG A 236 6.26 -11.97 8.26
C ARG A 236 5.59 -11.09 9.29
N ALA A 237 4.25 -11.04 9.30
CA ALA A 237 3.51 -10.23 10.25
C ALA A 237 3.75 -10.65 11.71
N ASN A 238 3.86 -11.96 11.99
CA ASN A 238 3.90 -12.47 13.36
C ASN A 238 5.29 -12.56 14.01
N GLY A 239 6.39 -12.29 13.30
CA GLY A 239 7.74 -12.38 13.87
C GLY A 239 8.60 -13.49 13.31
N LYS A 240 7.98 -14.53 12.76
CA LYS A 240 8.68 -15.77 12.39
C LYS A 240 9.62 -15.59 11.21
N LEU A 241 9.31 -14.69 10.29
CA LEU A 241 10.12 -14.34 9.12
C LEU A 241 10.47 -12.86 9.13
N LEU A 242 11.71 -12.51 8.81
CA LEU A 242 12.17 -11.13 8.61
C LEU A 242 11.49 -10.47 7.40
N THR A 243 11.55 -9.15 7.37
CA THR A 243 11.28 -8.39 6.15
C THR A 243 12.54 -8.31 5.29
N THR A 244 12.38 -8.03 4.00
CA THR A 244 13.51 -7.74 3.10
C THR A 244 14.39 -6.60 3.65
N ALA A 245 13.78 -5.54 4.18
CA ALA A 245 14.49 -4.42 4.78
C ALA A 245 15.32 -4.82 6.01
N GLU A 246 14.77 -5.67 6.88
CA GLU A 246 15.49 -6.19 8.05
C GLU A 246 16.63 -7.13 7.64
N TYR A 247 16.39 -7.99 6.65
CA TYR A 247 17.41 -8.89 6.13
C TYR A 247 18.60 -8.16 5.51
N LEU A 248 18.36 -7.19 4.62
CA LEU A 248 19.42 -6.41 4.00
C LEU A 248 20.19 -5.58 5.03
N ARG A 249 19.50 -5.07 6.06
CA ARG A 249 20.16 -4.38 7.17
C ARG A 249 21.06 -5.33 7.98
N ASN A 250 20.59 -6.55 8.24
CA ASN A 250 21.39 -7.58 8.89
C ASN A 250 22.59 -7.99 8.02
N PHE A 251 22.43 -8.08 6.71
CA PHE A 251 23.54 -8.33 5.78
C PHE A 251 24.63 -7.25 5.91
N VAL A 252 24.25 -5.97 5.84
CA VAL A 252 25.20 -4.85 5.99
C VAL A 252 25.86 -4.85 7.37
N ASN A 253 25.08 -4.99 8.44
CA ASN A 253 25.59 -4.96 9.82
C ASN A 253 26.60 -6.07 10.12
N ASN A 254 26.46 -7.22 9.46
CA ASN A 254 27.38 -8.33 9.64
C ASN A 254 28.53 -8.33 8.61
N HIS A 255 28.52 -7.42 7.64
CA HIS A 255 29.47 -7.42 6.54
C HIS A 255 30.90 -7.16 7.04
N PRO A 256 31.93 -7.94 6.64
CA PRO A 256 33.29 -7.81 7.16
C PRO A 256 33.94 -6.44 6.95
N LEU A 257 33.52 -5.73 5.89
CA LEU A 257 33.99 -4.39 5.57
C LEU A 257 33.19 -3.26 6.23
N TYR A 258 32.08 -3.58 6.90
CA TYR A 258 31.25 -2.56 7.53
C TYR A 258 31.89 -2.06 8.82
N LYS A 259 31.99 -0.73 8.95
CA LYS A 259 32.71 -0.08 10.04
C LYS A 259 31.80 0.44 11.15
N PHE A 260 30.52 0.04 11.15
CA PHE A 260 29.50 0.53 12.09
C PHE A 260 29.30 2.05 12.04
N ASP A 261 29.56 2.67 10.90
CA ASP A 261 29.52 4.11 10.65
C ASP A 261 28.29 4.54 9.82
N SER A 262 27.35 3.63 9.58
CA SER A 262 26.19 3.80 8.69
C SER A 262 26.54 4.06 7.22
N ASN A 263 27.80 3.87 6.83
CA ASN A 263 28.24 4.01 5.45
C ASN A 263 28.21 2.66 4.73
N VAL A 264 27.55 2.61 3.57
CA VAL A 264 27.56 1.44 2.68
C VAL A 264 28.56 1.74 1.57
N SER A 265 29.77 1.20 1.69
CA SER A 265 30.81 1.37 0.67
C SER A 265 30.44 0.69 -0.65
N GLU A 266 31.11 1.06 -1.74
CA GLU A 266 30.91 0.45 -3.06
C GLU A 266 31.05 -1.08 -3.03
N SER A 267 32.02 -1.61 -2.26
CA SER A 267 32.17 -3.05 -2.09
C SER A 267 30.95 -3.68 -1.42
N ILE A 268 30.45 -3.09 -0.31
CA ILE A 268 29.25 -3.61 0.37
C ILE A 268 28.03 -3.52 -0.56
N ALA A 269 27.90 -2.42 -1.32
CA ALA A 269 26.82 -2.22 -2.27
C ALA A 269 26.83 -3.29 -3.38
N ARG A 270 28.01 -3.58 -3.95
CA ARG A 270 28.17 -4.65 -4.94
C ARG A 270 27.74 -6.00 -4.37
N ASP A 271 28.11 -6.29 -3.14
CA ASP A 271 27.83 -7.58 -2.49
C ASP A 271 26.34 -7.74 -2.17
N ILE A 272 25.65 -6.62 -1.89
CA ILE A 272 24.17 -6.59 -1.82
C ILE A 272 23.56 -6.96 -3.17
N ILE A 273 24.04 -6.36 -4.27
CA ILE A 273 23.50 -6.64 -5.61
C ILE A 273 23.73 -8.10 -5.99
N ASP A 274 24.93 -8.64 -5.79
CA ASP A 274 25.25 -10.04 -6.08
C ASP A 274 24.38 -11.00 -5.24
N LEU A 275 24.14 -10.66 -3.95
CA LEU A 275 23.20 -11.40 -3.11
C LEU A 275 21.78 -11.36 -3.68
N VAL A 276 21.26 -10.18 -4.03
CA VAL A 276 19.89 -10.01 -4.55
C VAL A 276 19.70 -10.77 -5.86
N VAL A 277 20.64 -10.65 -6.79
CA VAL A 277 20.62 -11.40 -8.06
C VAL A 277 20.68 -12.91 -7.81
N GLY A 278 21.54 -13.34 -6.88
CA GLY A 278 21.65 -14.75 -6.52
C GLY A 278 20.37 -15.31 -5.90
N ILE A 279 19.66 -14.52 -5.10
CA ILE A 279 18.35 -14.88 -4.52
C ILE A 279 17.29 -14.97 -5.61
N ALA A 280 17.20 -13.96 -6.47
CA ALA A 280 16.22 -13.89 -7.55
C ALA A 280 16.35 -15.07 -8.53
N HIS A 281 17.58 -15.49 -8.86
CA HIS A 281 17.85 -16.63 -9.73
C HIS A 281 17.91 -17.99 -9.00
N GLY A 282 17.71 -18.01 -7.68
CA GLY A 282 17.72 -19.24 -6.88
C GLY A 282 19.10 -19.91 -6.72
N THR A 283 20.18 -19.24 -7.13
CA THR A 283 21.56 -19.73 -6.91
C THR A 283 21.99 -19.56 -5.46
N VAL A 284 21.44 -18.56 -4.76
CA VAL A 284 21.52 -18.41 -3.30
C VAL A 284 20.23 -18.91 -2.68
N LYS A 285 20.30 -20.09 -2.05
CA LYS A 285 19.14 -20.66 -1.34
C LYS A 285 18.92 -19.93 -0.01
N VAL A 286 17.86 -19.14 0.04
CA VAL A 286 17.33 -18.56 1.29
C VAL A 286 16.10 -19.37 1.72
N ARG A 287 16.30 -20.65 2.09
CA ARG A 287 15.18 -21.55 2.41
C ARG A 287 14.70 -21.41 3.87
N PRO A 288 13.39 -21.19 4.11
CA PRO A 288 12.45 -20.40 3.31
C PRO A 288 12.22 -19.06 4.02
N PHE A 289 12.84 -18.00 3.50
CA PHE A 289 12.48 -16.60 3.79
C PHE A 289 12.49 -16.16 5.26
N PHE A 290 13.51 -16.61 6.04
CA PHE A 290 14.02 -16.10 7.34
C PHE A 290 13.63 -16.81 8.66
N SER A 291 14.16 -18.01 8.93
CA SER A 291 14.22 -18.59 10.29
C SER A 291 15.34 -17.95 11.13
N PHE A 292 15.14 -17.81 12.46
CA PHE A 292 16.05 -17.18 13.45
C PHE A 292 17.45 -17.81 13.55
N PHE A 293 17.68 -18.98 12.97
CA PHE A 293 18.95 -19.70 13.07
C PHE A 293 19.60 -19.85 11.70
N PHE A 294 20.50 -18.94 11.36
CA PHE A 294 21.65 -19.31 10.54
C PHE A 294 22.88 -18.47 10.93
N PRO A 295 24.01 -19.10 11.31
CA PRO A 295 25.29 -18.41 11.28
C PRO A 295 25.61 -18.16 9.80
N PHE A 296 25.80 -16.90 9.40
CA PHE A 296 26.33 -16.58 8.07
C PHE A 296 27.59 -17.43 7.81
N HIS A 297 27.47 -18.52 7.04
CA HIS A 297 28.63 -19.25 6.54
C HIS A 297 29.11 -18.52 5.29
N TYR A 298 29.77 -17.38 5.55
CA TYR A 298 30.46 -16.49 4.60
C TYR A 298 31.29 -17.22 3.53
N LYS A 299 31.71 -18.47 3.79
CA LYS A 299 32.59 -19.24 2.91
C LYS A 299 31.96 -19.81 1.63
N LYS A 300 30.63 -19.84 1.47
CA LYS A 300 29.99 -20.47 0.29
C LYS A 300 29.40 -19.51 -0.75
N VAL A 301 29.26 -18.22 -0.45
CA VAL A 301 28.79 -17.22 -1.42
C VAL A 301 29.95 -16.67 -2.27
N TRP A 302 31.20 -16.80 -1.78
CA TRP A 302 32.38 -16.13 -2.34
C TRP A 302 33.37 -17.04 -3.09
N ARG A 303 32.91 -18.13 -3.69
CA ARG A 303 33.81 -19.00 -4.50
C ARG A 303 33.11 -19.53 -5.76
N SER A 304 32.96 -18.65 -6.74
CA SER A 304 33.17 -18.97 -8.15
C SER A 304 33.29 -17.67 -8.98
N LEU A 305 34.40 -16.95 -8.77
CA LEU A 305 35.08 -16.18 -9.81
C LEU A 305 36.53 -16.66 -9.84
#